data_AF-A0A370U1E2-F1
#
_entry.id   AF-A0A370U1E2-F1
#
_cell.length_a   1.000
_cell.length_b   1.000
_cell.length_c   1.000
_cell.angle_alpha   90.00
_cell.angle_beta   90.00
_cell.angle_gamma   90.00
#
_symmetry.space_group_name_H-M   'P 1'
#
loop_
_entity.id
_entity.type
_entity.pdbx_description
1 polymer ?
#
loop_
_entity_poly.entity_id
_entity_poly.type
_entity_poly.pdbx_seq_one_letter_code
_entity_poly.pdbx_strand_id
1 'polypeptide(L)'
;MSVDSEVPGRGKGLVATRKIPMGTRILSEEPIVRVPEAVLDIQTLLPSIRRQVDALTPDQRRAFLSMYNMHTDDATLRYLGIVRTNSLPLGDYVGEVGIFLNACRINHACDNNAQKGWNENIQRHTVHAIRDIEKDTEIAIYYLDVVNNRKTRQETLRKKFGFTCSCSLCSLPPDKSQESDRRLDEILRLDSLISTDGSVGIMSAPLRILRYVDEQIRLYHEQGPNDPGLPRAFSDAAQIAIANGD
;
A
#
# COMPACT_ATOMS: atom_id res chain seq x y z
N MET A 1 5.28 16.95 -10.81
CA MET A 1 5.91 16.43 -9.59
C MET A 1 7.40 16.35 -9.82
N SER A 2 8.19 16.52 -8.78
CA SER A 2 9.63 16.31 -8.80
C SER A 2 9.89 14.89 -8.30
N VAL A 3 10.54 14.07 -9.15
CA VAL A 3 10.98 12.73 -8.79
C VAL A 3 12.36 12.84 -8.15
N ASP A 4 12.66 12.00 -7.15
CA ASP A 4 13.96 11.96 -6.47
C ASP A 4 14.30 13.24 -5.68
N SER A 5 13.28 13.88 -5.12
CA SER A 5 13.51 14.99 -4.19
C SER A 5 14.04 14.44 -2.87
N GLU A 6 15.09 15.05 -2.30
CA GLU A 6 15.55 14.72 -0.96
C GLU A 6 14.49 15.15 0.06
N VAL A 7 13.93 14.17 0.76
CA VAL A 7 12.93 14.36 1.81
C VAL A 7 13.64 14.15 3.16
N PRO A 8 13.66 15.18 4.05
CA PRO A 8 14.36 15.10 5.33
C PRO A 8 14.01 13.85 6.14
N GLY A 9 15.02 13.03 6.44
CA GLY A 9 14.87 11.79 7.22
C GLY A 9 14.16 10.63 6.50
N ARG A 10 13.85 10.78 5.20
CA ARG A 10 13.09 9.79 4.41
C ARG A 10 13.75 9.43 3.08
N GLY A 11 14.96 9.95 2.83
CA GLY A 11 15.69 9.72 1.59
C GLY A 11 14.99 10.36 0.40
N LYS A 12 15.03 9.69 -0.75
CA LYS A 12 14.43 10.22 -1.97
C LYS A 12 12.94 9.90 -2.03
N GLY A 13 12.14 10.89 -2.44
CA GLY A 13 10.70 10.76 -2.58
C GLY A 13 10.15 11.55 -3.77
N LEU A 14 8.83 11.56 -3.89
CA LEU A 14 8.11 12.37 -4.87
C LEU A 14 7.46 13.56 -4.19
N VAL A 15 7.65 14.75 -4.73
CA VAL A 15 7.06 15.99 -4.20
C VAL A 15 6.20 16.67 -5.27
N ALA A 16 5.01 17.13 -4.88
CA ALA A 16 4.10 17.84 -5.76
C ALA A 16 4.70 19.20 -6.18
N THR A 17 4.82 19.46 -7.48
CA THR A 17 5.35 20.73 -8.00
C THR A 17 4.27 21.78 -8.26
N ARG A 18 3.02 21.37 -8.06
CA ARG A 18 1.78 22.16 -8.18
C ARG A 18 0.70 21.46 -7.37
N LYS A 19 -0.42 22.14 -7.10
CA LYS A 19 -1.61 21.49 -6.55
C LYS A 19 -2.06 20.34 -7.45
N ILE A 20 -2.34 19.18 -6.85
CA ILE A 20 -2.89 17.99 -7.49
C ILE A 20 -4.28 17.75 -6.88
N PRO A 21 -5.37 17.98 -7.63
CA PRO A 21 -6.72 17.70 -7.15
C PRO A 21 -6.93 16.21 -6.84
N MET A 22 -7.82 15.92 -5.88
CA MET A 22 -8.30 14.57 -5.60
C MET A 22 -8.78 13.86 -6.87
N GLY A 23 -8.50 12.56 -6.97
CA GLY A 23 -8.85 11.71 -8.13
C GLY A 23 -7.88 11.79 -9.30
N THR A 24 -6.93 12.74 -9.29
CA THR A 24 -5.93 12.86 -10.37
C THR A 24 -5.04 11.62 -10.43
N ARG A 25 -4.88 11.04 -11.63
CA ARG A 25 -3.84 10.03 -11.91
C ARG A 25 -2.46 10.70 -11.97
N ILE A 26 -1.64 10.44 -10.95
CA ILE A 26 -0.29 10.98 -10.77
C ILE A 26 0.72 10.22 -11.64
N LEU A 27 0.65 8.89 -11.64
CA LEU A 27 1.55 8.00 -12.39
C LEU A 27 0.77 6.91 -13.16
N SER A 28 1.37 6.45 -14.25
CA SER A 28 0.92 5.31 -15.05
C SER A 28 2.11 4.65 -15.75
N GLU A 29 2.70 3.63 -15.11
CA GLU A 29 4.00 3.07 -15.49
C GLU A 29 3.92 1.59 -15.87
N GLU A 30 4.78 1.19 -16.81
CA GLU A 30 5.08 -0.22 -17.08
C GLU A 30 6.20 -0.70 -16.14
N PRO A 31 6.18 -1.98 -15.73
CA PRO A 31 7.25 -2.53 -14.93
C PRO A 31 8.52 -2.70 -15.78
N ILE A 32 9.68 -2.33 -15.21
CA ILE A 32 11.00 -2.58 -15.79
C ILE A 32 11.57 -3.95 -15.41
N VAL A 33 11.07 -4.52 -14.31
CA VAL A 33 11.36 -5.88 -13.86
C VAL A 33 10.03 -6.47 -13.37
N ARG A 34 9.73 -7.70 -13.79
CA ARG A 34 8.59 -8.50 -13.32
C ARG A 34 9.10 -9.74 -12.59
N VAL A 35 8.52 -10.03 -11.44
CA VAL A 35 8.84 -11.18 -10.62
C VAL A 35 7.56 -11.89 -10.21
N PRO A 36 7.43 -13.20 -10.48
CA PRO A 36 6.39 -13.98 -9.87
C PRO A 36 6.73 -14.15 -8.38
N GLU A 37 5.92 -13.57 -7.51
CA GLU A 37 5.91 -13.77 -6.06
C GLU A 37 5.72 -15.26 -5.70
N ALA A 38 5.03 -16.05 -6.53
CA ALA A 38 4.83 -17.49 -6.34
C ALA A 38 6.09 -18.35 -6.60
N VAL A 39 7.17 -17.80 -7.18
CA VAL A 39 8.43 -18.54 -7.38
C VAL A 39 9.22 -18.52 -6.07
N LEU A 40 9.00 -19.56 -5.26
CA LEU A 40 9.71 -19.77 -3.99
C LEU A 40 11.19 -20.18 -4.18
N ASP A 41 11.56 -20.61 -5.38
CA ASP A 41 12.93 -21.06 -5.67
C ASP A 41 13.85 -19.89 -6.09
N ILE A 42 14.76 -19.57 -5.18
CA ILE A 42 15.80 -18.55 -5.38
C ILE A 42 16.71 -18.89 -6.58
N GLN A 43 16.96 -20.18 -6.87
CA GLN A 43 17.84 -20.60 -7.96
C GLN A 43 17.28 -20.24 -9.33
N THR A 44 15.96 -20.28 -9.49
CA THR A 44 15.27 -19.85 -10.71
C THR A 44 15.06 -18.33 -10.74
N LEU A 45 14.79 -17.72 -9.58
CA LEU A 45 14.47 -16.30 -9.48
C LEU A 45 15.67 -15.39 -9.78
N LEU A 46 16.85 -15.70 -9.24
CA LEU A 46 18.04 -14.86 -9.38
C LEU A 46 18.49 -14.68 -10.84
N PRO A 47 18.64 -15.74 -11.66
CA PRO A 47 18.97 -15.60 -13.07
C PRO A 47 17.91 -14.81 -13.85
N SER A 48 16.62 -14.98 -13.51
CA SER A 48 15.53 -14.25 -14.16
C SER A 48 15.61 -12.73 -13.90
N ILE A 49 15.79 -12.33 -12.64
CA ILE A 49 15.96 -10.91 -12.28
C ILE A 49 17.21 -10.35 -12.96
N ARG A 50 18.34 -11.08 -12.90
CA ARG A 50 19.60 -10.65 -13.51
C ARG A 50 19.46 -10.40 -15.00
N ARG A 51 18.85 -11.33 -15.73
CA ARG A 51 18.60 -11.20 -17.17
C ARG A 51 17.77 -9.95 -17.50
N GLN A 52 16.72 -9.67 -16.71
CA GLN A 52 15.88 -8.48 -16.90
C GLN A 52 16.68 -7.20 -16.62
N VAL A 53 17.43 -7.15 -15.52
CA VAL A 53 18.25 -5.98 -15.14
C VAL A 53 19.38 -5.71 -16.15
N ASP A 54 20.00 -6.76 -16.68
CA ASP A 54 21.07 -6.63 -17.68
C ASP A 54 20.54 -6.22 -19.08
N ALA A 55 19.24 -6.43 -19.33
CA ALA A 55 18.56 -5.96 -20.54
C ALA A 55 18.03 -4.52 -20.44
N LEU A 56 18.10 -3.88 -19.26
CA LEU A 56 17.68 -2.49 -19.08
C LEU A 56 18.59 -1.53 -19.84
N THR A 57 18.02 -0.39 -20.25
CA THR A 57 18.84 0.74 -20.71
C THR A 57 19.81 1.19 -19.61
N PRO A 58 20.96 1.84 -19.97
CA PRO A 58 21.90 2.33 -18.97
C PRO A 58 21.25 3.22 -17.90
N ASP A 59 20.26 4.01 -18.28
CA ASP A 59 19.57 4.95 -17.38
C ASP A 59 18.62 4.22 -16.43
N GLN A 60 17.82 3.28 -16.96
CA GLN A 60 16.97 2.40 -16.12
C GLN A 60 17.79 1.57 -15.15
N ARG A 61 18.93 1.02 -15.60
CA ARG A 61 19.83 0.24 -14.74
C ARG A 61 20.44 1.09 -13.64
N ARG A 62 20.87 2.32 -13.95
CA ARG A 62 21.35 3.28 -12.92
C ARG A 62 20.24 3.62 -11.92
N ALA A 63 19.02 3.87 -12.39
CA ALA A 63 17.88 4.15 -11.53
C ALA A 63 17.55 2.96 -10.61
N PHE A 64 17.43 1.75 -11.16
CA PHE A 64 17.22 0.51 -10.40
C PHE A 64 18.28 0.31 -9.32
N LEU A 65 19.57 0.42 -9.67
CA LEU A 65 20.68 0.21 -8.74
C LEU A 65 20.79 1.28 -7.64
N SER A 66 20.12 2.42 -7.82
CA SER A 66 20.04 3.52 -6.85
C SER A 66 18.86 3.43 -5.88
N MET A 67 17.93 2.48 -6.11
CA MET A 67 16.82 2.23 -5.18
C MET A 67 17.34 1.71 -3.84
N TYR A 68 16.58 1.98 -2.77
CA TYR A 68 16.95 1.53 -1.43
C TYR A 68 16.99 0.01 -1.36
N ASN A 69 17.99 -0.55 -0.66
CA ASN A 69 18.10 -1.99 -0.44
C ASN A 69 18.35 -2.22 1.04
N MET A 70 17.39 -2.83 1.74
CA MET A 70 17.57 -3.18 3.16
C MET A 70 18.34 -4.50 3.34
N HIS A 71 18.52 -5.28 2.28
CA HIS A 71 19.19 -6.58 2.29
C HIS A 71 20.62 -6.43 1.74
N THR A 72 21.51 -5.86 2.55
CA THR A 72 22.89 -5.52 2.13
C THR A 72 23.94 -6.55 2.53
N ASP A 73 23.55 -7.59 3.27
CA ASP A 73 24.50 -8.55 3.88
C ASP A 73 25.20 -9.43 2.82
N ASP A 74 24.56 -9.66 1.67
CA ASP A 74 25.10 -10.47 0.58
C ASP A 74 25.05 -9.70 -0.75
N ALA A 75 26.23 -9.33 -1.25
CA ALA A 75 26.36 -8.62 -2.52
C ALA A 75 25.87 -9.43 -3.74
N THR A 76 25.90 -10.77 -3.66
CA THR A 76 25.40 -11.63 -4.74
C THR A 76 23.88 -11.57 -4.88
N LEU A 77 23.18 -11.20 -3.79
CA LEU A 77 21.73 -11.06 -3.75
C LEU A 77 21.25 -9.63 -3.95
N ARG A 78 22.14 -8.68 -4.31
CA ARG A 78 21.81 -7.25 -4.42
C ARG A 78 20.56 -6.96 -5.23
N TYR A 79 20.41 -7.56 -6.42
CA TYR A 79 19.25 -7.31 -7.27
C TYR A 79 17.95 -7.82 -6.63
N LEU A 80 17.99 -9.01 -6.02
CA LEU A 80 16.86 -9.57 -5.28
C LEU A 80 16.53 -8.73 -4.05
N GLY A 81 17.53 -8.21 -3.34
CA GLY A 81 17.35 -7.30 -2.22
C GLY A 81 16.62 -6.01 -2.61
N ILE A 82 17.03 -5.39 -3.72
CA ILE A 82 16.34 -4.22 -4.29
C ILE A 82 14.88 -4.58 -4.64
N VAL A 83 14.66 -5.71 -5.31
CA VAL A 83 13.30 -6.14 -5.67
C VAL A 83 12.43 -6.35 -4.43
N ARG A 84 12.91 -7.11 -3.44
CA ARG A 84 12.18 -7.38 -2.18
C ARG A 84 11.83 -6.12 -1.41
N THR A 85 12.71 -5.12 -1.46
CA THR A 85 12.51 -3.86 -0.72
C THR A 85 11.51 -2.93 -1.40
N ASN A 86 11.44 -2.90 -2.74
CA ASN A 86 10.75 -1.84 -3.48
C ASN A 86 9.58 -2.30 -4.36
N SER A 87 9.44 -3.60 -4.60
CA SER A 87 8.45 -4.09 -5.56
C SER A 87 7.02 -3.75 -5.17
N LEU A 88 6.17 -3.52 -6.19
CA LEU A 88 4.76 -3.22 -6.04
C LEU A 88 3.91 -4.28 -6.75
N PRO A 89 2.70 -4.59 -6.28
CA PRO A 89 1.85 -5.63 -6.87
C PRO A 89 1.51 -5.40 -8.35
N LEU A 90 1.47 -6.49 -9.12
CA LEU A 90 0.96 -6.60 -10.48
C LEU A 90 -0.34 -7.42 -10.44
N GLY A 91 -1.48 -6.74 -10.34
CA GLY A 91 -2.81 -7.36 -10.31
C GLY A 91 -3.45 -7.46 -8.93
N ASP A 92 -4.74 -7.82 -8.93
CA ASP A 92 -5.58 -7.94 -7.73
C ASP A 92 -5.54 -9.36 -7.13
N TYR A 93 -5.08 -10.36 -7.89
CA TYR A 93 -4.99 -11.76 -7.47
C TYR A 93 -3.54 -12.26 -7.53
N VAL A 94 -3.12 -12.81 -6.39
CA VAL A 94 -1.83 -13.42 -6.02
C VAL A 94 -0.83 -13.64 -7.16
N GLY A 95 0.39 -13.13 -6.96
CA GLY A 95 1.56 -13.87 -7.37
C GLY A 95 2.55 -13.13 -8.26
N GLU A 96 2.35 -11.87 -8.61
CA GLU A 96 3.33 -11.09 -9.38
C GLU A 96 3.58 -9.70 -8.77
N VAL A 97 4.84 -9.30 -8.76
CA VAL A 97 5.29 -7.98 -8.35
C VAL A 97 6.21 -7.38 -9.40
N GLY A 98 6.23 -6.05 -9.45
CA GLY A 98 6.97 -5.28 -10.44
C GLY A 98 7.86 -4.22 -9.81
N ILE A 99 8.92 -3.86 -10.52
CA ILE A 99 9.70 -2.65 -10.26
C ILE A 99 9.33 -1.57 -11.27
N PHE A 100 9.08 -0.37 -10.76
CA PHE A 100 8.67 0.80 -11.51
C PHE A 100 9.61 1.94 -11.19
N LEU A 101 10.03 2.72 -12.18
CA LEU A 101 11.09 3.73 -11.98
C LEU A 101 10.68 4.81 -10.97
N ASN A 102 9.44 5.29 -11.04
CA ASN A 102 8.97 6.38 -10.19
C ASN A 102 8.09 5.88 -9.04
N ALA A 103 7.14 4.97 -9.29
CA ALA A 103 6.20 4.51 -8.26
C ALA A 103 6.91 3.81 -7.09
N CYS A 104 7.99 3.05 -7.35
CA CYS A 104 8.80 2.42 -6.30
C CYS A 104 9.62 3.41 -5.45
N ARG A 105 9.65 4.70 -5.81
CA ARG A 105 10.32 5.77 -5.04
C ARG A 105 9.37 6.55 -4.14
N ILE A 106 8.08 6.26 -4.18
CA ILE A 106 7.10 6.96 -3.36
C ILE A 106 7.18 6.43 -1.95
N ASN A 107 7.50 7.30 -0.99
CA ASN A 107 7.64 6.90 0.41
C ASN A 107 6.30 6.53 1.09
N HIS A 108 6.43 5.88 2.24
CA HIS A 108 5.31 5.42 3.05
C HIS A 108 4.75 6.46 4.03
N ALA A 109 3.45 6.76 4.00
CA ALA A 109 2.78 7.39 5.14
C ALA A 109 1.60 6.52 5.60
N CYS A 110 1.35 6.45 6.91
CA CYS A 110 0.16 5.77 7.43
C CYS A 110 -1.12 6.56 7.14
N ASP A 111 -1.00 7.88 7.05
CA ASP A 111 -1.99 8.81 6.51
C ASP A 111 -1.59 9.18 5.07
N ASN A 112 -1.53 8.21 4.15
CA ASN A 112 -1.12 8.48 2.77
C ASN A 112 -2.07 9.47 2.05
N ASN A 113 -1.59 10.08 0.98
CA ASN A 113 -2.37 11.00 0.14
C ASN A 113 -2.53 10.52 -1.31
N ALA A 114 -1.88 9.41 -1.65
CA ALA A 114 -2.05 8.71 -2.91
C ALA A 114 -2.29 7.21 -2.69
N GLN A 115 -3.06 6.61 -3.58
CA GLN A 115 -3.33 5.17 -3.64
C GLN A 115 -2.62 4.58 -4.86
N LYS A 116 -1.98 3.43 -4.64
CA LYS A 116 -1.33 2.63 -5.67
C LYS A 116 -2.26 1.49 -6.10
N GLY A 117 -2.22 1.12 -7.38
CA GLY A 117 -3.00 -0.01 -7.89
C GLY A 117 -2.58 -0.41 -9.30
N TRP A 118 -2.71 -1.68 -9.61
CA TRP A 118 -2.54 -2.18 -10.97
C TRP A 118 -3.84 -2.00 -11.75
N ASN A 119 -3.75 -1.44 -12.96
CA ASN A 119 -4.90 -1.31 -13.83
C ASN A 119 -4.83 -2.37 -14.93
N GLU A 120 -5.68 -3.39 -14.83
CA GLU A 120 -5.70 -4.50 -15.78
C GLU A 120 -6.06 -4.08 -17.21
N ASN A 121 -6.92 -3.08 -17.38
CA ASN A 121 -7.36 -2.65 -18.72
C ASN A 121 -6.23 -2.04 -19.55
N ILE A 122 -5.26 -1.38 -18.89
CA ILE A 122 -4.11 -0.75 -19.57
C ILE A 122 -2.79 -1.44 -19.24
N GLN A 123 -2.80 -2.49 -18.42
CA GLN A 123 -1.62 -3.24 -17.99
C GLN A 123 -0.50 -2.32 -17.43
N ARG A 124 -0.89 -1.38 -16.55
CA ARG A 124 0.05 -0.44 -15.92
C ARG A 124 -0.21 -0.25 -14.45
N HIS A 125 0.87 0.03 -13.71
CA HIS A 125 0.77 0.47 -12.33
C HIS A 125 0.41 1.94 -12.30
N THR A 126 -0.61 2.26 -11.52
CA THR A 126 -1.16 3.61 -11.43
C THR A 126 -1.10 4.10 -10.00
N VAL A 127 -0.89 5.40 -9.87
CA VAL A 127 -0.95 6.10 -8.58
C VAL A 127 -1.93 7.24 -8.73
N HIS A 128 -2.94 7.30 -7.86
CA HIS A 128 -3.99 8.32 -7.89
C HIS A 128 -4.03 9.09 -6.58
N ALA A 129 -4.26 10.40 -6.64
CA ALA A 129 -4.50 11.22 -5.45
C ALA A 129 -5.84 10.83 -4.80
N ILE A 130 -5.84 10.56 -3.49
CA ILE A 130 -7.08 10.25 -2.73
C ILE A 130 -7.59 11.45 -1.92
N ARG A 131 -6.90 12.58 -2.04
CA ARG A 131 -7.27 13.91 -1.53
C ARG A 131 -6.48 14.95 -2.28
N ASP A 132 -6.84 16.22 -2.12
CA ASP A 132 -6.03 17.32 -2.65
C ASP A 132 -4.62 17.27 -2.06
N ILE A 133 -3.60 17.40 -2.93
CA ILE A 133 -2.19 17.47 -2.56
C ILE A 133 -1.69 18.86 -2.96
N GLU A 134 -1.34 19.68 -1.99
CA GLU A 134 -0.85 21.03 -2.25
C GLU A 134 0.57 21.01 -2.82
N LYS A 135 0.97 22.11 -3.46
CA LYS A 135 2.34 22.28 -3.93
C LYS A 135 3.33 22.08 -2.77
N ASP A 136 4.49 21.51 -3.07
CA ASP A 136 5.59 21.24 -2.14
C ASP A 136 5.25 20.20 -1.05
N THR A 137 4.12 19.51 -1.18
CA THR A 137 3.75 18.37 -0.33
C THR A 137 4.31 17.06 -0.91
N GLU A 138 4.87 16.22 -0.05
CA GLU A 138 5.31 14.87 -0.43
C GLU A 138 4.11 14.00 -0.82
N ILE A 139 4.24 13.30 -1.95
CA ILE A 139 3.30 12.27 -2.37
C ILE A 139 3.72 10.99 -1.65
N ALA A 140 2.80 10.38 -0.91
CA ALA A 140 3.05 9.19 -0.12
C ALA A 140 1.96 8.13 -0.34
N ILE A 141 2.34 6.86 -0.30
CA ILE A 141 1.46 5.69 -0.42
C ILE A 141 1.45 4.87 0.87
N TYR A 142 0.43 4.02 1.05
CA TYR A 142 0.43 3.03 2.12
C TYR A 142 1.23 1.79 1.67
N TYR A 143 2.19 1.34 2.48
CA TYR A 143 3.06 0.19 2.15
C TYR A 143 2.51 -1.13 2.69
N LEU A 144 1.69 -1.07 3.73
CA LEU A 144 1.22 -2.27 4.41
C LEU A 144 -0.07 -2.76 3.76
N ASP A 145 -0.40 -4.03 3.99
CA ASP A 145 -1.55 -4.68 3.34
C ASP A 145 -2.86 -4.41 4.09
N VAL A 146 -2.77 -4.26 5.42
CA VAL A 146 -3.92 -4.10 6.30
C VAL A 146 -3.71 -2.86 7.16
N VAL A 147 -4.81 -2.15 7.44
CA VAL A 147 -4.82 -1.12 8.48
C VAL A 147 -4.51 -1.80 9.81
N ASN A 148 -3.74 -1.15 10.68
CA ASN A 148 -3.37 -1.75 11.96
C ASN A 148 -3.06 -0.66 12.98
N ASN A 149 -2.97 -0.97 14.27
CA ASN A 149 -2.56 0.00 15.29
C ASN A 149 -1.10 0.44 15.11
N ARG A 150 -0.73 1.56 15.75
CA ARG A 150 0.59 2.20 15.61
C ARG A 150 1.73 1.24 15.89
N LYS A 151 1.62 0.40 16.94
CA LYS A 151 2.67 -0.55 17.31
C LYS A 151 2.93 -1.55 16.18
N THR A 152 1.88 -2.22 15.68
CA THR A 152 2.01 -3.20 14.60
C THR A 152 2.52 -2.56 13.31
N ARG A 153 2.02 -1.36 12.95
CA ARG A 153 2.51 -0.63 11.77
C ARG A 153 4.02 -0.37 11.88
N GLN A 154 4.48 0.14 13.02
CA GLN A 154 5.90 0.44 13.25
C GLN A 154 6.79 -0.81 13.24
N GLU A 155 6.36 -1.89 13.90
CA GLU A 155 7.10 -3.15 13.91
C GLU A 155 7.21 -3.75 12.51
N THR A 156 6.12 -3.72 11.74
CA THR A 156 6.11 -4.21 10.35
C THR A 156 7.02 -3.38 9.46
N LEU A 157 6.99 -2.04 9.59
CA LEU A 157 7.85 -1.15 8.79
C LEU A 157 9.33 -1.32 9.12
N ARG A 158 9.69 -1.47 10.40
CA ARG A 158 11.07 -1.76 10.80
C ARG A 158 11.54 -3.10 10.24
N LYS A 159 10.71 -4.13 10.35
CA LYS A 159 11.04 -5.49 9.89
C LYS A 159 11.15 -5.58 8.36
N LYS A 160 10.23 -4.96 7.62
CA LYS A 160 10.13 -5.08 6.15
C LYS A 160 10.85 -3.98 5.36
N PHE A 161 11.20 -2.86 6.00
CA PHE A 161 11.78 -1.70 5.30
C PHE A 161 12.87 -0.96 6.11
N GLY A 162 13.17 -1.38 7.33
CA GLY A 162 14.31 -0.83 8.10
C GLY A 162 14.13 0.58 8.64
N PHE A 163 12.91 1.14 8.70
CA PHE A 163 12.68 2.50 9.21
C PHE A 163 11.55 2.58 10.25
N THR A 164 11.57 3.67 11.04
CA THR A 164 10.48 4.05 11.95
C THR A 164 9.67 5.17 11.31
N CYS A 165 8.36 5.00 11.16
CA CYS A 165 7.52 6.00 10.52
C CYS A 165 7.32 7.23 11.42
N SER A 166 7.44 8.42 10.85
CA SER A 166 7.25 9.71 11.52
C SER A 166 6.10 10.54 10.90
N CYS A 167 5.22 9.89 10.13
CA CYS A 167 4.06 10.54 9.51
C CYS A 167 3.11 11.16 10.55
N SER A 168 2.13 11.96 10.11
CA SER A 168 1.30 12.73 11.05
C SER A 168 0.53 11.83 12.02
N LEU A 169 0.07 10.66 11.54
CA LEU A 169 -0.62 9.65 12.35
C LEU A 169 0.31 8.98 13.36
N CYS A 170 1.56 8.66 12.95
CA CYS A 170 2.56 8.06 13.84
C CYS A 170 3.22 9.07 14.79
N SER A 171 3.03 10.36 14.57
CA SER A 171 3.54 11.45 15.41
C SER A 171 2.48 12.03 16.35
N LEU A 172 1.27 11.43 16.39
CA LEU A 172 0.23 11.82 17.33
C LEU A 172 0.72 11.73 18.80
N PRO A 173 0.28 12.66 19.67
CA PRO A 173 0.40 12.54 21.11
C PRO A 173 -0.12 11.20 21.64
N PRO A 174 0.42 10.67 22.77
CA PRO A 174 0.06 9.34 23.27
C PRO A 174 -1.43 9.10 23.47
N ASP A 175 -2.16 10.07 24.01
CA ASP A 175 -3.61 10.04 24.24
C ASP A 175 -4.38 9.92 22.92
N LYS A 176 -4.06 10.76 21.92
CA LYS A 176 -4.68 10.71 20.58
C LYS A 176 -4.31 9.45 19.81
N SER A 177 -3.07 8.98 19.97
CA SER A 177 -2.61 7.73 19.38
C SER A 177 -3.38 6.55 19.96
N GLN A 178 -3.57 6.50 21.27
CA GLN A 178 -4.32 5.43 21.93
C GLN A 178 -5.78 5.41 21.48
N GLU A 179 -6.41 6.57 21.32
CA GLU A 179 -7.79 6.65 20.83
C GLU A 179 -7.92 6.23 19.36
N SER A 180 -6.94 6.60 18.52
CA SER A 180 -6.86 6.05 17.17
C SER A 180 -6.68 4.53 17.17
N ASP A 181 -5.78 4.00 18.01
CA ASP A 181 -5.48 2.58 18.04
C ASP A 181 -6.69 1.76 18.52
N ARG A 182 -7.44 2.24 19.53
CA ARG A 182 -8.70 1.59 19.97
C ARG A 182 -9.71 1.44 18.83
N ARG A 183 -9.92 2.49 18.03
CA ARG A 183 -10.85 2.46 16.89
C ARG A 183 -10.37 1.50 15.80
N LEU A 184 -9.07 1.49 15.51
CA LEU A 184 -8.50 0.54 14.53
C LEU A 184 -8.58 -0.92 15.00
N ASP A 185 -8.33 -1.17 16.29
CA ASP A 185 -8.45 -2.51 16.85
C ASP A 185 -9.90 -3.01 16.80
N GLU A 186 -10.89 -2.13 17.03
CA GLU A 186 -12.31 -2.49 16.88
C GLU A 186 -12.71 -2.70 15.42
N ILE A 187 -12.25 -1.86 14.48
CA ILE A 187 -12.44 -2.08 13.04
C ILE A 187 -11.91 -3.45 12.62
N LEU A 188 -10.71 -3.85 13.09
CA LEU A 188 -10.11 -5.14 12.78
C LEU A 188 -10.89 -6.32 13.39
N ARG A 189 -11.40 -6.14 14.61
CA ARG A 189 -12.29 -7.11 15.25
C ARG A 189 -13.57 -7.30 14.42
N LEU A 190 -14.19 -6.20 13.99
CA LEU A 190 -15.40 -6.23 13.16
C LEU A 190 -15.12 -6.86 11.79
N ASP A 191 -14.01 -6.51 11.12
CA ASP A 191 -13.55 -7.15 9.87
C ASP A 191 -13.49 -8.68 10.02
N SER A 192 -12.88 -9.16 11.12
CA SER A 192 -12.80 -10.59 11.41
C SER A 192 -14.19 -11.20 11.60
N LEU A 193 -15.10 -10.54 12.30
CA LEU A 193 -16.46 -11.03 12.56
C LEU A 193 -17.32 -11.04 11.29
N ILE A 194 -17.17 -10.05 10.42
CA ILE A 194 -17.85 -9.95 9.12
C ILE A 194 -17.35 -11.04 8.17
N SER A 195 -16.04 -11.26 8.15
CA SER A 195 -15.40 -12.25 7.27
C SER A 195 -15.54 -13.69 7.77
N THR A 196 -15.97 -13.90 9.02
CA THR A 196 -16.13 -15.23 9.62
C THR A 196 -17.18 -16.02 8.86
N ASP A 197 -16.84 -17.26 8.47
CA ASP A 197 -17.68 -18.17 7.68
C ASP A 197 -18.06 -17.66 6.28
N GLY A 198 -17.46 -16.55 5.81
CA GLY A 198 -17.67 -15.98 4.48
C GLY A 198 -19.14 -15.81 4.11
N SER A 199 -19.52 -16.30 2.92
CA SER A 199 -20.90 -16.25 2.44
C SER A 199 -21.89 -17.02 3.33
N VAL A 200 -21.45 -18.10 3.97
CA VAL A 200 -22.29 -18.90 4.89
C VAL A 200 -22.61 -18.09 6.15
N GLY A 201 -21.64 -17.34 6.66
CA GLY A 201 -21.84 -16.39 7.75
C GLY A 201 -22.90 -15.35 7.40
N ILE A 202 -22.75 -14.69 6.25
CA ILE A 202 -23.66 -13.65 5.73
C ILE A 202 -25.11 -14.15 5.67
N MET A 203 -25.34 -15.36 5.16
CA MET A 203 -26.69 -15.91 5.02
C MET A 203 -27.29 -16.41 6.35
N SER A 204 -26.46 -16.88 7.28
CA SER A 204 -26.95 -17.45 8.55
C SER A 204 -27.38 -16.41 9.57
N ALA A 205 -26.77 -15.21 9.57
CA ALA A 205 -27.08 -14.15 10.52
C ALA A 205 -26.98 -12.74 9.89
N PRO A 206 -27.74 -12.45 8.81
CA PRO A 206 -27.55 -11.25 7.99
C PRO A 206 -27.72 -9.95 8.78
N LEU A 207 -28.75 -9.87 9.64
CA LEU A 207 -28.98 -8.67 10.47
C LEU A 207 -27.86 -8.41 11.47
N ARG A 208 -27.22 -9.46 12.00
CA ARG A 208 -26.11 -9.31 12.94
C ARG A 208 -24.87 -8.79 12.23
N ILE A 209 -24.56 -9.36 11.06
CA ILE A 209 -23.40 -8.93 10.26
C ILE A 209 -23.61 -7.51 9.75
N LEU A 210 -24.82 -7.15 9.31
CA LEU A 210 -25.13 -5.78 8.91
C LEU A 210 -24.93 -4.77 10.05
N ARG A 211 -25.24 -5.14 11.31
CA ARG A 211 -24.92 -4.29 12.48
C ARG A 211 -23.41 -4.12 12.70
N TYR A 212 -22.61 -5.16 12.44
CA TYR A 212 -21.15 -5.04 12.50
C TYR A 212 -20.63 -4.11 11.42
N VAL A 213 -21.17 -4.19 10.20
CA VAL A 213 -20.82 -3.29 9.10
C VAL A 213 -21.25 -1.85 9.39
N ASP A 214 -22.44 -1.62 9.94
CA ASP A 214 -22.91 -0.27 10.35
C ASP A 214 -21.97 0.36 11.39
N GLU A 215 -21.57 -0.42 12.41
CA GLU A 215 -20.61 0.06 13.41
C GLU A 215 -19.23 0.35 12.78
N GLN A 216 -18.78 -0.49 11.86
CA GLN A 216 -17.54 -0.27 11.15
C GLN A 216 -17.55 1.02 10.32
N ILE A 217 -18.67 1.32 9.63
CA ILE A 217 -18.88 2.56 8.89
C ILE A 217 -18.78 3.77 9.81
N ARG A 218 -19.39 3.72 11.00
CA ARG A 218 -19.29 4.80 12.00
C ARG A 218 -17.85 5.03 12.44
N LEU A 219 -17.12 3.96 12.76
CA LEU A 219 -15.71 4.05 13.16
C LEU A 219 -14.81 4.61 12.05
N TYR A 220 -15.06 4.27 10.79
CA TYR A 220 -14.35 4.88 9.65
C TYR A 220 -14.63 6.37 9.52
N HIS A 221 -15.89 6.80 9.69
CA HIS A 221 -16.24 8.22 9.68
C HIS A 221 -15.55 9.00 10.81
N GLU A 222 -15.41 8.39 11.99
CA GLU A 222 -14.66 8.97 13.11
C GLU A 222 -13.15 9.01 12.84
N GLN A 223 -12.58 8.04 12.11
CA GLN A 223 -11.15 8.04 11.77
C GLN A 223 -10.76 9.21 10.88
N GLY A 224 -11.63 9.55 9.94
CA GLY A 224 -11.50 10.75 9.15
C GLY A 224 -12.16 10.63 7.78
N PRO A 225 -12.20 11.73 7.03
CA PRO A 225 -12.70 11.70 5.67
C PRO A 225 -11.81 10.80 4.79
N ASN A 226 -12.45 10.00 3.94
CA ASN A 226 -11.81 9.17 2.91
C ASN A 226 -10.92 8.01 3.43
N ASP A 227 -11.28 7.39 4.56
CA ASP A 227 -10.65 6.13 4.96
C ASP A 227 -10.81 5.07 3.83
N PRO A 228 -9.73 4.41 3.38
CA PRO A 228 -9.79 3.46 2.28
C PRO A 228 -10.62 2.19 2.59
N GLY A 229 -10.92 1.91 3.85
CA GLY A 229 -11.80 0.81 4.27
C GLY A 229 -13.29 1.12 4.09
N LEU A 230 -13.69 2.39 4.08
CA LEU A 230 -15.09 2.79 3.99
C LEU A 230 -15.82 2.27 2.73
N PRO A 231 -15.24 2.35 1.51
CA PRO A 231 -15.87 1.77 0.32
C PRO A 231 -16.09 0.26 0.42
N ARG A 232 -15.19 -0.47 1.09
CA ARG A 232 -15.34 -1.91 1.31
C ARG A 232 -16.52 -2.20 2.23
N ALA A 233 -16.63 -1.49 3.35
CA ALA A 233 -17.75 -1.65 4.27
C ALA A 233 -19.11 -1.40 3.58
N PHE A 234 -19.21 -0.38 2.72
CA PHE A 234 -20.43 -0.18 1.90
C PHE A 234 -20.68 -1.31 0.90
N SER A 235 -19.62 -1.84 0.27
CA SER A 235 -19.73 -3.00 -0.61
C SER A 235 -20.24 -4.23 0.14
N ASP A 236 -19.73 -4.49 1.34
CA ASP A 236 -20.16 -5.61 2.18
C ASP A 236 -21.63 -5.45 2.59
N ALA A 237 -22.03 -4.25 3.01
CA ALA A 237 -23.44 -3.94 3.29
C ALA A 237 -24.35 -4.21 2.08
N ALA A 238 -23.94 -3.77 0.90
CA ALA A 238 -24.68 -4.00 -0.34
C ALA A 238 -24.78 -5.49 -0.68
N GLN A 239 -23.68 -6.26 -0.55
CA GLN A 239 -23.68 -7.70 -0.81
C GLN A 239 -24.59 -8.45 0.17
N ILE A 240 -24.57 -8.11 1.46
CA ILE A 240 -25.46 -8.70 2.47
C ILE A 240 -26.92 -8.42 2.12
N ALA A 241 -27.25 -7.16 1.76
CA ALA A 241 -28.60 -6.76 1.40
C ALA A 241 -29.09 -7.45 0.12
N ILE A 242 -28.24 -7.57 -0.90
CA ILE A 242 -28.57 -8.29 -2.15
C ILE A 242 -28.80 -9.77 -1.88
N ALA A 243 -27.96 -10.41 -1.05
CA ALA A 243 -28.04 -11.85 -0.79
C ALA A 243 -29.25 -12.26 0.07
N ASN A 244 -29.86 -11.32 0.81
CA ASN A 244 -30.93 -11.60 1.78
C ASN A 244 -32.17 -10.71 1.57
N GLY A 245 -32.22 -9.94 0.49
CA GLY A 245 -33.40 -9.17 0.10
C GLY A 245 -34.42 -10.06 -0.61
N ASP A 246 -35.71 -9.78 -0.38
CA ASP A 246 -36.84 -10.41 -1.09
C ASP A 246 -37.00 -9.85 -2.51
#